data_AF-A0A9D8KZ66-F1
#
_entry.id   AF-A0A9D8KZ66-F1
#
_cell.length_a   1.000
_cell.length_b   1.000
_cell.length_c   1.000
_cell.angle_alpha   90.00
_cell.angle_beta   90.00
_cell.angle_gamma   90.00
#
_symmetry.space_group_name_H-M   'P 1'
#
loop_
_entity.id
_entity.type
_entity.pdbx_description
1 polymer ?
#
loop_
_entity_poly.entity_id
_entity_poly.type
_entity_poly.pdbx_seq_one_letter_code
_entity_poly.pdbx_strand_id
1 'polypeptide(L)'
;MHDTFRDAGFGTFTPSTQQMRDSALLRATTDLFVQELVHDRDEIRRFEEIAIHLVPKVAETDRIHVAERLALRLDAPIGLVRLLARDTVAVAAPLLRHSPVFGPLDLLAIIAATGPEHRRLIAERAGISEEVRVALRISAGEAQAAAPVGEPVPAPVAEADTARSAGDGGRFDPWRFLALDRPHRLRLMAELATRPPVRHYAGPA
;
A
#
# COMPACT_ATOMS: atom_id res chain seq x y z
N MET A 1 -40.62 -26.00 -30.93
CA MET A 1 -40.56 -25.88 -29.46
C MET A 1 -39.10 -25.76 -29.08
N HIS A 2 -38.65 -24.54 -28.78
CA HIS A 2 -37.31 -24.27 -28.29
C HIS A 2 -37.31 -24.52 -26.78
N ASP A 3 -36.50 -25.46 -26.33
CA ASP A 3 -36.18 -25.58 -24.91
C ASP A 3 -34.76 -25.03 -24.71
N THR A 4 -34.70 -23.74 -24.37
CA THR A 4 -33.48 -23.04 -24.02
C THR A 4 -33.30 -23.15 -22.51
N PHE A 5 -32.72 -24.25 -22.03
CA PHE A 5 -32.22 -24.31 -20.67
C PHE A 5 -30.82 -23.72 -20.62
N ARG A 6 -30.77 -22.44 -20.25
CA ARG A 6 -29.57 -21.67 -19.98
C ARG A 6 -29.09 -22.05 -18.58
N ASP A 7 -28.24 -23.06 -18.50
CA ASP A 7 -27.58 -23.43 -17.25
C ASP A 7 -26.38 -22.50 -17.04
N ALA A 8 -26.63 -21.35 -16.40
CA ALA A 8 -25.59 -20.45 -15.93
C ALA A 8 -25.09 -20.99 -14.58
N GLY A 9 -24.20 -21.98 -14.64
CA GLY A 9 -23.50 -22.50 -13.48
C GLY A 9 -22.61 -21.42 -12.86
N PHE A 10 -23.14 -20.71 -11.85
CA PHE A 10 -22.30 -20.08 -10.85
C PHE A 10 -21.65 -21.20 -10.06
N GLY A 11 -20.42 -21.55 -10.44
CA GLY A 11 -19.62 -22.52 -9.72
C GLY A 11 -19.51 -22.07 -8.27
N THR A 12 -20.26 -22.72 -7.39
CA THR A 12 -20.06 -22.64 -5.95
C THR A 12 -18.69 -23.25 -5.67
N PHE A 13 -17.67 -22.40 -5.63
CA PHE A 13 -16.32 -22.82 -5.28
C PHE A 13 -16.36 -23.25 -3.82
N THR A 14 -16.40 -24.56 -3.59
CA THR A 14 -16.27 -25.08 -2.23
C THR A 14 -14.82 -24.86 -1.81
N PRO A 15 -14.56 -24.07 -0.76
CA PRO A 15 -13.19 -23.84 -0.31
C PRO A 15 -12.57 -25.17 0.12
N SER A 16 -11.26 -25.32 -0.12
CA SER A 16 -10.54 -26.51 0.34
C SER A 16 -10.60 -26.60 1.87
N THR A 17 -10.52 -27.82 2.42
CA THR A 17 -10.49 -28.03 3.88
C THR A 17 -9.32 -27.31 4.55
N GLN A 18 -8.20 -27.13 3.85
CA GLN A 18 -7.07 -26.34 4.34
C GLN A 18 -7.38 -24.84 4.37
N GLN A 19 -7.99 -24.31 3.31
CA GLN A 19 -8.39 -22.90 3.26
C GLN A 19 -9.40 -22.56 4.37
N MET A 20 -10.37 -23.43 4.63
CA MET A 20 -11.32 -23.24 5.75
C MET A 20 -10.62 -23.21 7.12
N ARG A 21 -9.58 -24.04 7.32
CA ARG A 21 -8.77 -24.03 8.55
C ARG A 21 -7.94 -22.76 8.68
N ASP A 22 -7.30 -22.33 7.60
CA ASP A 22 -6.51 -21.09 7.57
C ASP A 22 -7.41 -19.87 7.83
N SER A 23 -8.62 -19.83 7.26
CA SER A 23 -9.63 -18.80 7.51
C SER A 23 -10.09 -18.78 8.97
N ALA A 24 -10.40 -19.95 9.53
CA ALA A 24 -10.80 -20.07 10.93
C ALA A 24 -9.68 -19.63 11.88
N LEU A 25 -8.44 -20.03 11.61
CA LEU A 25 -7.29 -19.64 12.42
C LEU A 25 -7.01 -18.13 12.36
N LEU A 26 -7.05 -17.54 11.16
CA LEU A 26 -6.84 -16.10 10.98
C LEU A 26 -7.91 -15.28 11.72
N ARG A 27 -9.18 -15.65 11.56
CA ARG A 27 -10.30 -14.99 12.27
C ARG A 27 -10.15 -15.14 13.78
N ALA A 28 -9.97 -16.36 14.28
CA ALA A 28 -9.88 -16.62 15.72
C ALA A 28 -8.69 -15.88 16.36
N THR A 29 -7.52 -15.90 15.72
CA THR A 29 -6.33 -15.20 16.24
C THR A 29 -6.53 -13.68 16.20
N THR A 30 -7.15 -13.15 15.15
CA THR A 30 -7.47 -11.72 15.05
C THR A 30 -8.47 -11.32 16.13
N ASP A 31 -9.53 -12.09 16.32
CA ASP A 31 -10.56 -11.81 17.32
C ASP A 31 -10.02 -11.92 18.74
N LEU A 32 -9.09 -12.84 19.00
CA LEU A 32 -8.37 -12.92 20.28
C LEU A 32 -7.46 -11.71 20.49
N PHE A 33 -6.66 -11.35 19.48
CA PHE A 33 -5.80 -10.17 19.54
C PHE A 33 -6.63 -8.94 19.90
N VAL A 34 -7.75 -8.68 19.21
CA VAL A 34 -8.50 -7.44 19.48
C VAL A 34 -9.34 -7.45 20.76
N GLN A 35 -9.43 -8.57 21.49
CA GLN A 35 -10.08 -8.63 22.82
C GLN A 35 -9.24 -7.93 23.89
N GLU A 36 -7.92 -7.97 23.76
CA GLU A 36 -7.02 -7.29 24.68
C GLU A 36 -6.91 -5.81 24.33
N LEU A 37 -6.89 -4.97 25.37
CA LEU A 37 -6.87 -3.51 25.22
C LEU A 37 -5.52 -3.00 24.72
N VAL A 38 -4.42 -3.62 25.15
CA VAL A 38 -3.05 -3.24 24.82
C VAL A 38 -2.20 -4.49 24.77
N HIS A 39 -1.31 -4.56 23.78
CA HIS A 39 -0.32 -5.62 23.64
C HIS A 39 1.09 -5.09 23.81
N ASP A 40 1.99 -5.96 24.25
CA ASP A 40 3.42 -5.69 24.15
C ASP A 40 3.94 -5.87 22.71
N ARG A 41 5.18 -5.44 22.47
CA ARG A 41 5.78 -5.50 21.12
C ARG A 41 5.96 -6.93 20.61
N ASP A 42 6.22 -7.88 21.49
CA ASP A 42 6.47 -9.26 21.10
C ASP A 42 5.17 -9.98 20.76
N GLU A 43 4.07 -9.66 21.46
CA GLU A 43 2.71 -10.11 21.13
C GLU A 43 2.26 -9.59 19.77
N ILE A 44 2.41 -8.27 19.52
CA ILE A 44 2.10 -7.65 18.23
C ILE A 44 2.88 -8.35 17.11
N ARG A 45 4.18 -8.59 17.33
CA ARG A 45 5.04 -9.26 16.36
C ARG A 45 4.61 -10.70 16.08
N ARG A 46 4.31 -11.49 17.11
CA ARG A 46 3.86 -12.88 16.94
C ARG A 46 2.55 -12.95 16.16
N PHE A 47 1.60 -12.08 16.49
CA PHE A 47 0.35 -11.99 15.74
C PHE A 47 0.60 -11.60 14.29
N GLU A 48 1.44 -10.60 14.04
CA GLU A 48 1.81 -10.15 12.69
C GLU A 48 2.40 -11.27 11.83
N GLU A 49 3.37 -12.01 12.38
CA GLU A 49 4.03 -13.11 11.68
C GLU A 49 3.02 -14.19 11.24
N ILE A 50 2.10 -14.57 12.12
CA ILE A 50 1.04 -15.53 11.81
C ILE A 50 0.07 -14.97 10.76
N ALA A 51 -0.42 -13.75 10.96
CA ALA A 51 -1.44 -13.15 10.11
C ALA A 51 -0.92 -12.91 8.68
N ILE A 52 0.29 -12.37 8.52
CA ILE A 52 0.91 -12.15 7.19
C ILE A 52 1.02 -13.47 6.41
N HIS A 53 1.28 -14.59 7.09
CA HIS A 53 1.37 -15.90 6.45
C HIS A 53 0.01 -16.46 6.01
N LEU A 54 -1.07 -16.15 6.74
CA LEU A 54 -2.41 -16.67 6.47
C LEU A 54 -3.19 -15.82 5.46
N VAL A 55 -3.01 -14.49 5.48
CA VAL A 55 -3.75 -13.53 4.63
C VAL A 55 -3.79 -13.94 3.14
N PRO A 56 -2.69 -14.37 2.49
CA PRO A 56 -2.71 -14.75 1.08
C PRO A 56 -3.51 -16.03 0.76
N LYS A 57 -3.86 -16.82 1.78
CA LYS A 57 -4.48 -18.16 1.64
C LYS A 57 -5.98 -18.16 1.87
N VAL A 58 -6.53 -17.07 2.40
CA VAL A 58 -7.94 -16.97 2.81
C VAL A 58 -8.76 -16.17 1.79
N ALA A 59 -10.08 -16.29 1.88
CA ALA A 59 -10.99 -15.55 1.01
C ALA A 59 -10.94 -14.03 1.31
N GLU A 60 -11.37 -13.22 0.34
CA GLU A 60 -11.43 -11.75 0.51
C GLU A 60 -12.30 -11.35 1.72
N THR A 61 -13.42 -12.05 1.93
CA THR A 61 -14.33 -11.81 3.06
C THR A 61 -13.65 -11.96 4.43
N ASP A 62 -12.66 -12.86 4.53
CA ASP A 62 -11.87 -13.04 5.75
C ASP A 62 -10.84 -11.92 5.92
N ARG A 63 -10.24 -11.43 4.82
CA ARG A 63 -9.31 -10.29 4.85
C ARG A 63 -10.03 -8.99 5.21
N ILE A 64 -11.26 -8.79 4.72
CA ILE A 64 -12.13 -7.67 5.11
C ILE A 64 -12.40 -7.71 6.62
N HIS A 65 -12.77 -8.87 7.17
CA HIS A 65 -12.96 -9.04 8.62
C HIS A 65 -11.72 -8.59 9.39
N VAL A 66 -10.53 -9.05 9.00
CA VAL A 66 -9.28 -8.63 9.68
C VAL A 66 -9.05 -7.13 9.57
N ALA A 67 -9.23 -6.55 8.39
CA ALA A 67 -9.09 -5.11 8.17
C ALA A 67 -10.02 -4.29 9.06
N GLU A 68 -11.29 -4.69 9.19
CA GLU A 68 -12.28 -4.02 10.04
C GLU A 68 -11.91 -4.09 11.52
N ARG A 69 -11.48 -5.27 12.01
CA ARG A 69 -11.11 -5.45 13.43
C ARG A 69 -9.87 -4.63 13.81
N LEU A 70 -8.95 -4.40 12.88
CA LEU A 70 -7.72 -3.62 13.11
C LEU A 70 -7.87 -2.12 12.81
N ALA A 71 -8.95 -1.69 12.16
CA ALA A 71 -9.09 -0.34 11.59
C ALA A 71 -9.00 0.80 12.59
N LEU A 72 -9.25 0.57 13.87
CA LEU A 72 -9.23 1.61 14.91
C LEU A 72 -8.15 1.39 15.98
N ARG A 73 -7.32 0.35 15.81
CA ARG A 73 -6.33 -0.03 16.82
C ARG A 73 -5.04 0.77 16.67
N LEU A 74 -4.55 1.28 17.80
CA LEU A 74 -3.26 1.99 17.88
C LEU A 74 -2.06 1.05 17.89
N ASP A 75 -2.27 -0.19 18.36
CA ASP A 75 -1.27 -1.25 18.42
C ASP A 75 -1.41 -2.25 17.25
N ALA A 76 -2.14 -1.88 16.19
CA ALA A 76 -2.26 -2.71 15.00
C ALA A 76 -0.87 -2.95 14.37
N PRO A 77 -0.51 -4.20 14.02
CA PRO A 77 0.79 -4.47 13.43
C PRO A 77 0.95 -3.81 12.06
N ILE A 78 1.93 -2.91 11.95
CA ILE A 78 2.04 -2.01 10.80
C ILE A 78 2.35 -2.72 9.48
N GLY A 79 3.10 -3.82 9.50
CA GLY A 79 3.39 -4.63 8.32
C GLY A 79 2.13 -5.31 7.79
N LEU A 80 1.31 -5.88 8.68
CA LEU A 80 0.01 -6.45 8.32
C LEU A 80 -0.95 -5.38 7.78
N VAL A 81 -1.03 -4.23 8.44
CA VAL A 81 -1.90 -3.12 8.01
C VAL A 81 -1.47 -2.59 6.64
N ARG A 82 -0.16 -2.45 6.38
CA ARG A 82 0.37 -2.06 5.06
C ARG A 82 0.05 -3.09 3.98
N LEU A 83 0.10 -4.39 4.30
CA LEU A 83 -0.25 -5.47 3.38
C LEU A 83 -1.71 -5.36 2.95
N LEU A 84 -2.63 -5.31 3.92
CA LEU A 84 -4.08 -5.23 3.68
C LEU A 84 -4.48 -3.92 2.98
N ALA A 85 -3.80 -2.80 3.27
CA ALA A 85 -4.08 -1.51 2.64
C ALA A 85 -3.73 -1.44 1.15
N ARG A 86 -2.95 -2.40 0.64
CA ARG A 86 -2.59 -2.53 -0.79
C ARG A 86 -3.38 -3.62 -1.51
N ASP A 87 -4.23 -4.34 -0.78
CA ASP A 87 -5.11 -5.37 -1.31
C ASP A 87 -6.27 -4.72 -2.11
N THR A 88 -7.32 -5.48 -2.42
CA THR A 88 -8.53 -4.95 -3.06
C THR A 88 -9.12 -3.80 -2.25
N VAL A 89 -9.82 -2.89 -2.93
CA VAL A 89 -10.39 -1.68 -2.32
C VAL A 89 -11.30 -2.02 -1.15
N ALA A 90 -12.05 -3.13 -1.24
CA ALA A 90 -12.93 -3.61 -0.17
C ALA A 90 -12.16 -3.92 1.12
N VAL A 91 -11.00 -4.60 1.02
CA VAL A 91 -10.12 -4.90 2.16
C VAL A 91 -9.43 -3.65 2.67
N ALA A 92 -8.96 -2.78 1.77
CA ALA A 92 -8.20 -1.59 2.15
C ALA A 92 -9.06 -0.49 2.80
N ALA A 93 -10.35 -0.40 2.44
CA ALA A 93 -11.22 0.70 2.83
C ALA A 93 -11.32 0.98 4.34
N PRO A 94 -11.57 -0.02 5.22
CA PRO A 94 -11.63 0.22 6.66
C PRO A 94 -10.33 0.82 7.20
N LEU A 95 -9.18 0.28 6.77
CA LEU A 95 -7.86 0.71 7.21
C LEU A 95 -7.54 2.12 6.70
N LEU A 96 -7.66 2.35 5.39
CA LEU A 96 -7.32 3.63 4.78
C LEU A 96 -8.20 4.76 5.28
N ARG A 97 -9.44 4.51 5.69
CA ARG A 97 -10.30 5.55 6.27
C ARG A 97 -9.97 5.86 7.73
N HIS A 98 -9.68 4.83 8.54
CA HIS A 98 -9.77 4.95 10.00
C HIS A 98 -8.47 4.67 10.75
N SER A 99 -7.54 3.92 10.16
CA SER A 99 -6.38 3.42 10.90
C SER A 99 -5.44 4.54 11.36
N PRO A 100 -5.11 4.64 12.65
CA PRO A 100 -4.25 5.69 13.19
C PRO A 100 -2.76 5.39 12.99
N VAL A 101 -2.38 4.15 12.61
CA VAL A 101 -0.97 3.73 12.56
C VAL A 101 -0.24 4.14 11.28
N PHE A 102 -0.94 4.69 10.29
CA PHE A 102 -0.30 5.16 9.06
C PHE A 102 0.46 6.47 9.27
N GLY A 103 1.77 6.43 9.01
CA GLY A 103 2.58 7.63 8.85
C GLY A 103 2.54 8.18 7.41
N PRO A 104 3.10 9.39 7.18
CA PRO A 104 3.16 9.99 5.84
C PRO A 104 3.83 9.09 4.79
N LEU A 105 4.94 8.42 5.16
CA LEU A 105 5.66 7.51 4.26
C LEU A 105 4.82 6.29 3.86
N ASP A 106 3.95 5.82 4.75
CA ASP A 106 3.09 4.68 4.47
C ASP A 106 2.04 5.04 3.43
N LEU A 107 1.39 6.19 3.62
CA LEU A 107 0.38 6.71 2.68
C LEU A 107 1.00 6.99 1.31
N LEU A 108 2.19 7.59 1.27
CA LEU A 108 2.94 7.81 0.02
C LEU A 108 3.25 6.48 -0.69
N ALA A 109 3.71 5.47 0.04
CA ALA A 109 3.99 4.15 -0.52
C ALA A 109 2.72 3.46 -1.04
N ILE A 110 1.57 3.65 -0.39
CA ILE A 110 0.28 3.13 -0.85
C ILE A 110 -0.15 3.86 -2.13
N ILE A 111 -0.08 5.20 -2.18
CA ILE A 111 -0.41 5.99 -3.37
C ILE A 111 0.40 5.54 -4.59
N ALA A 112 1.70 5.31 -4.41
CA ALA A 112 2.60 4.87 -5.46
C ALA A 112 2.34 3.44 -5.95
N ALA A 113 1.82 2.56 -5.08
CA ALA A 113 1.60 1.15 -5.37
C ALA A 113 0.17 0.81 -5.84
N THR A 114 -0.79 1.71 -5.64
CA THR A 114 -2.23 1.43 -5.82
C THR A 114 -2.91 2.39 -6.80
N GLY A 115 -4.16 2.07 -7.13
CA GLY A 115 -4.98 2.77 -8.12
C GLY A 115 -5.77 3.96 -7.57
N PRO A 116 -6.58 4.61 -8.43
CA PRO A 116 -7.35 5.80 -8.06
C PRO A 116 -8.35 5.57 -6.92
N GLU A 117 -8.90 4.36 -6.79
CA GLU A 117 -9.86 4.02 -5.75
C GLU A 117 -9.24 4.07 -4.34
N HIS A 118 -8.04 3.51 -4.15
CA HIS A 118 -7.27 3.64 -2.90
C HIS A 118 -6.90 5.09 -2.61
N ARG A 119 -6.46 5.83 -3.63
CA ARG A 119 -6.08 7.25 -3.49
C ARG A 119 -7.26 8.10 -3.02
N ARG A 120 -8.47 7.83 -3.51
CA ARG A 120 -9.69 8.49 -3.04
C ARG A 120 -9.94 8.23 -1.55
N LEU A 121 -9.76 7.00 -1.09
CA LEU A 121 -9.88 6.67 0.34
C LEU A 121 -8.87 7.45 1.20
N ILE A 122 -7.62 7.59 0.72
CA ILE A 122 -6.59 8.38 1.41
C ILE A 122 -6.94 9.87 1.41
N ALA A 123 -7.46 10.40 0.30
CA ALA A 123 -7.86 11.80 0.18
C ALA A 123 -9.02 12.18 1.12
N GLU A 124 -9.88 11.22 1.47
CA GLU A 124 -10.99 11.40 2.41
C GLU A 124 -10.52 11.44 3.89
N ARG A 125 -9.27 11.11 4.19
CA ARG A 125 -8.72 11.15 5.56
C ARG A 125 -8.53 12.59 6.03
N ALA A 126 -8.95 12.87 7.26
CA ALA A 126 -8.53 14.07 7.97
C ALA A 126 -7.05 14.00 8.35
N GLY A 127 -6.37 15.14 8.41
CA GLY A 127 -5.02 15.24 8.97
C GLY A 127 -3.88 14.66 8.12
N ILE A 128 -4.09 14.39 6.82
CA ILE A 128 -2.99 14.00 5.92
C ILE A 128 -1.97 15.14 5.76
N SER A 129 -0.69 14.79 5.66
CA SER A 129 0.40 15.75 5.53
C SER A 129 0.42 16.41 4.14
N GLU A 130 1.13 17.54 4.01
CA GLU A 130 1.19 18.27 2.74
C GLU A 130 1.86 17.44 1.63
N GLU A 131 2.88 16.62 1.96
CA GLU A 131 3.53 15.75 0.98
C GLU A 131 2.53 14.74 0.40
N VAL A 132 1.65 14.19 1.24
CA VAL A 132 0.60 13.25 0.82
C VAL A 132 -0.43 13.96 -0.07
N ARG A 133 -0.84 15.19 0.27
CA ARG A 133 -1.76 15.98 -0.57
C ARG A 133 -1.17 16.29 -1.94
N VAL A 134 0.10 16.67 -2.00
CA VAL A 134 0.80 16.93 -3.26
C VAL A 134 0.88 15.65 -4.10
N ALA A 135 1.24 14.52 -3.50
CA ALA A 135 1.28 13.24 -4.20
C ALA A 135 -0.09 12.85 -4.78
N LEU A 136 -1.18 12.98 -4.01
CA LEU A 136 -2.54 12.73 -4.50
C LEU A 136 -2.91 13.59 -5.71
N ARG A 137 -2.53 14.87 -5.71
CA ARG A 137 -2.81 15.80 -6.83
C ARG A 137 -2.07 15.40 -8.10
N ILE A 138 -0.79 15.05 -7.99
CA ILE A 138 0.03 14.62 -9.14
C ILE A 138 -0.51 13.31 -9.71
N SER A 139 -0.78 12.33 -8.85
CA SER A 139 -1.30 11.02 -9.26
C SER A 139 -2.72 11.07 -9.85
N ALA A 140 -3.49 12.12 -9.60
CA ALA A 140 -4.77 12.38 -10.28
C ALA A 140 -4.56 12.87 -11.73
N GLY A 141 -3.52 13.68 -11.97
CA GLY A 141 -3.15 14.15 -13.31
C GLY A 141 -2.70 13.03 -14.24
N GLU A 142 -1.94 12.05 -13.73
CA GLU A 142 -1.52 10.86 -14.49
C GLU A 142 -2.72 10.01 -14.94
N ALA A 143 -3.76 9.88 -14.11
CA ALA A 143 -4.97 9.14 -14.45
C ALA A 143 -5.75 9.78 -15.61
N GLN A 144 -5.72 11.12 -15.71
CA GLN A 144 -6.37 11.86 -16.80
C GLN A 144 -5.59 11.74 -18.13
N ALA A 145 -4.26 11.60 -18.07
CA ALA A 145 -3.40 11.41 -19.25
C ALA A 145 -3.46 9.98 -19.84
N ALA A 146 -3.97 9.01 -19.09
CA ALA A 146 -4.07 7.60 -19.50
C ALA A 146 -5.42 7.21 -20.14
N ALA A 147 -6.38 8.14 -20.27
CA ALA A 147 -7.55 7.93 -21.13
C ALA A 147 -7.12 7.93 -22.62
N PRO A 148 -7.76 7.16 -23.53
CA PRO A 148 -7.25 6.99 -24.90
C PRO A 148 -7.29 8.33 -25.64
N VAL A 149 -6.10 8.95 -25.77
CA VAL A 149 -5.88 10.12 -26.61
C VAL A 149 -5.92 9.66 -28.06
N GLY A 150 -7.01 9.99 -28.74
CA GLY A 150 -7.02 10.11 -30.19
C GLY A 150 -6.04 11.20 -30.62
N GLU A 151 -5.20 10.83 -31.58
CA GLU A 151 -4.24 11.62 -32.37
C GLU A 151 -3.16 12.46 -31.66
N PRO A 152 -1.89 12.38 -32.14
CA PRO A 152 -0.77 13.10 -31.55
C PRO A 152 -0.69 14.52 -32.09
N VAL A 153 -0.78 15.51 -31.21
CA VAL A 153 -0.37 16.90 -31.50
C VAL A 153 1.06 17.08 -30.98
N PRO A 154 2.02 17.57 -31.80
CA PRO A 154 3.45 17.55 -31.48
C PRO A 154 3.83 18.57 -30.40
N ALA A 155 4.76 18.15 -29.54
CA ALA A 155 5.38 18.94 -28.48
C ALA A 155 6.24 20.10 -29.02
N PRO A 156 6.30 21.25 -28.34
CA PRO A 156 7.44 22.15 -28.48
C PRO A 156 8.56 21.67 -27.55
N VAL A 157 9.69 21.36 -28.18
CA VAL A 157 11.00 21.21 -27.55
C VAL A 157 11.39 22.51 -26.85
N ALA A 158 11.75 22.41 -25.56
CA ALA A 158 12.48 23.46 -24.87
C ALA A 158 13.68 22.81 -24.18
N GLU A 159 14.84 23.25 -24.62
CA GLU A 159 16.15 22.69 -24.36
C GLU A 159 16.63 22.95 -22.93
N ALA A 160 17.45 22.00 -22.48
CA ALA A 160 18.43 22.04 -21.42
C ALA A 160 18.73 23.41 -20.77
N ASP A 161 18.62 23.46 -19.44
CA ASP A 161 19.47 24.31 -18.63
C ASP A 161 20.28 23.44 -17.66
N THR A 162 21.43 22.98 -18.17
CA THR A 162 22.48 22.32 -17.41
C THR A 162 23.38 23.38 -16.78
N ALA A 163 23.15 23.75 -15.51
CA ALA A 163 24.22 24.19 -14.60
C ALA A 163 23.72 24.47 -13.17
N ARG A 164 24.10 23.61 -12.23
CA ARG A 164 25.10 23.94 -11.19
C ARG A 164 25.33 22.73 -10.30
N SER A 165 26.49 22.11 -10.47
CA SER A 165 27.09 21.22 -9.48
C SER A 165 27.80 22.09 -8.44
N ALA A 166 27.38 21.99 -7.18
CA ALA A 166 28.19 22.34 -6.02
C ALA A 166 27.90 21.27 -4.96
N GLY A 167 28.96 20.61 -4.49
CA GLY A 167 28.88 19.31 -3.84
C GLY A 167 28.18 19.32 -2.48
N ASP A 168 27.57 18.17 -2.18
CA ASP A 168 27.51 17.64 -0.82
C ASP A 168 27.41 16.10 -0.90
N GLY A 169 28.18 15.42 -0.05
CA GLY A 169 28.39 13.99 -0.12
C GLY A 169 27.14 13.18 0.23
N GLY A 170 26.92 12.08 -0.50
CA GLY A 170 26.24 10.87 0.00
C GLY A 170 24.76 10.96 0.38
N ARG A 171 24.09 12.12 0.24
CA ARG A 171 22.67 12.25 0.60
C ARG A 171 21.79 11.84 -0.58
N PHE A 172 20.94 10.84 -0.37
CA PHE A 172 19.90 10.46 -1.34
C PHE A 172 18.99 11.67 -1.60
N ASP A 173 18.92 12.12 -2.86
CA ASP A 173 18.02 13.18 -3.32
C ASP A 173 16.72 12.56 -3.87
N PRO A 174 15.59 12.69 -3.14
CA PRO A 174 14.32 12.11 -3.55
C PRO A 174 13.78 12.68 -4.87
N TRP A 175 14.09 13.95 -5.18
CA TRP A 175 13.58 14.62 -6.37
C TRP A 175 14.23 14.10 -7.64
N ARG A 176 15.55 13.87 -7.58
CA ARG A 176 16.30 13.24 -8.66
C ARG A 176 15.89 11.78 -8.86
N PHE A 177 15.59 11.05 -7.79
CA PHE A 177 15.14 9.65 -7.87
C PHE A 177 13.80 9.52 -8.59
N LEU A 178 12.82 10.38 -8.28
CA LEU A 178 11.49 10.31 -8.87
C LEU A 178 11.47 10.71 -10.35
N ALA A 179 12.37 11.60 -10.76
CA ALA A 179 12.54 12.00 -12.16
C ALA A 179 13.14 10.90 -13.06
N LEU A 180 13.67 9.81 -12.50
CA LEU A 180 14.21 8.69 -13.28
C LEU A 180 13.10 7.84 -13.91
N ASP A 181 13.41 7.24 -15.07
CA ASP A 181 12.54 6.23 -15.67
C ASP A 181 12.41 4.98 -14.77
N ARG A 182 11.36 4.19 -15.02
CA ARG A 182 11.03 3.03 -14.18
C ARG A 182 12.18 2.00 -14.07
N PRO A 183 12.86 1.59 -15.17
CA PRO A 183 14.01 0.69 -15.08
C PRO A 183 15.15 1.24 -14.21
N HIS A 184 15.47 2.53 -14.33
CA HIS A 184 16.55 3.15 -13.56
C HIS A 184 16.21 3.28 -12.07
N ARG A 185 14.95 3.60 -11.72
CA ARG A 185 14.51 3.60 -10.31
C ARG A 185 14.67 2.25 -9.64
N LEU A 186 14.32 1.16 -10.32
CA LEU A 186 14.41 -0.20 -9.77
C LEU A 186 15.86 -0.64 -9.54
N ARG A 187 16.78 -0.30 -10.46
CA ARG A 187 18.22 -0.57 -10.27
C ARG A 187 18.78 0.20 -9.08
N LEU A 188 18.43 1.48 -8.95
CA LEU A 188 18.92 2.32 -7.86
C LEU A 188 18.38 1.88 -6.49
N MET A 189 17.12 1.43 -6.44
CA MET A 189 16.53 0.83 -5.23
C MET A 189 17.22 -0.48 -4.84
N ALA A 190 17.59 -1.32 -5.81
CA ALA A 190 18.35 -2.56 -5.55
C ALA A 190 19.78 -2.28 -5.06
N GLU A 191 20.45 -1.25 -5.58
CA GLU A 191 21.77 -0.81 -5.12
C GLU A 191 21.74 -0.26 -3.68
N LEU A 192 20.73 0.55 -3.33
CA LEU A 192 20.57 1.09 -1.99
C LEU A 192 20.22 0.01 -0.95
N ALA A 193 19.49 -1.02 -1.35
CA ALA A 193 19.17 -2.17 -0.50
C ALA A 193 20.41 -3.04 -0.21
N THR A 194 21.41 -3.04 -1.10
CA THR A 194 22.64 -3.82 -0.96
C THR A 194 23.79 -3.06 -0.32
N ARG A 195 23.77 -1.72 -0.35
CA ARG A 195 24.72 -0.85 0.38
C ARG A 195 23.99 0.33 1.03
N PRO A 196 23.64 0.25 2.31
CA PRO A 196 23.00 1.36 3.01
C PRO A 196 23.99 2.55 3.12
N PRO A 197 23.52 3.80 2.92
CA PRO A 197 24.38 4.97 3.08
C PRO A 197 24.81 5.13 4.56
N VAL A 198 26.11 5.34 4.77
CA VAL A 198 26.70 5.55 6.09
C VAL A 198 26.12 6.84 6.69
N ARG A 199 25.27 6.72 7.71
CA ARG A 199 24.77 7.87 8.47
C ARG A 199 25.89 8.37 9.40
N HIS A 200 26.46 9.53 9.08
CA HIS A 200 27.26 10.28 10.05
C HIS A 200 26.30 10.98 11.01
N TYR A 201 26.22 10.50 12.26
CA TYR A 201 25.44 11.13 13.32
C TYR A 201 26.31 12.18 14.00
N ALA A 202 25.99 13.47 13.83
CA ALA A 202 26.54 14.54 14.66
C ALA A 202 25.51 14.83 15.77
N GLY A 203 25.79 14.37 17.00
CA GLY A 203 24.99 14.70 18.18
C GLY A 203 25.40 16.06 18.77
N PRO A 204 24.49 16.77 19.48
CA PRO A 204 24.83 18.02 20.14
C PRO A 204 25.65 17.78 21.42
N ALA A 205 26.62 18.66 21.67
CA ALA A 205 27.47 18.68 22.87
C ALA A 205 26.78 19.35 24.06
#